data_AF-A0A2E7AVD9-F1
#
_entry.id   AF-A0A2E7AVD9-F1
#
_cell.length_a   1.000
_cell.length_b   1.000
_cell.length_c   1.000
_cell.angle_alpha   90.00
_cell.angle_beta   90.00
_cell.angle_gamma   90.00
#
_symmetry.space_group_name_H-M   'P 1'
#
loop_
_entity.id
_entity.type
_entity.pdbx_description
1 polymer ?
#
loop_
_entity_poly.entity_id
_entity_poly.type
_entity_poly.pdbx_seq_one_letter_code
_entity_poly.pdbx_strand_id
1 'polypeptide(L)' 'MSSNVRSPRDDEEELKAHIAILRGQSKSLKEVLADMLDEEPSEDLVKAVENRILLAQEQEESIDLSSIVKSIQTMQSSWV' A
#
# COMPACT_ATOMS: atom_id res chain seq x y z
N MET A 1 -6.99 3.36 -17.89
CA MET A 1 -6.06 2.31 -17.46
C MET A 1 -6.88 1.22 -16.80
N SER A 2 -6.85 0.02 -17.36
CA SER A 2 -7.70 -1.11 -16.93
C SER A 2 -7.16 -1.65 -15.61
N SER A 3 -7.90 -1.43 -14.52
CA SER A 3 -7.76 -2.27 -13.32
C SER A 3 -7.86 -3.72 -13.79
N ASN A 4 -6.84 -4.55 -13.54
CA ASN A 4 -6.84 -5.96 -13.94
C ASN A 4 -7.76 -6.82 -13.05
N VAL A 5 -8.76 -6.18 -12.43
CA VAL A 5 -9.79 -6.81 -11.61
C VAL A 5 -10.97 -7.07 -12.52
N ARG A 6 -11.15 -8.35 -12.88
CA ARG A 6 -12.36 -8.84 -13.55
C ARG A 6 -13.57 -8.44 -12.70
N SER A 7 -14.61 -7.93 -13.36
CA SER A 7 -15.90 -7.69 -12.71
C SER A 7 -16.42 -8.97 -12.03
N PRO A 8 -16.93 -8.87 -10.79
CA PRO A 8 -17.58 -10.00 -10.14
C PRO A 8 -18.66 -10.60 -11.02
N ARG A 9 -18.71 -11.93 -11.09
CA ARG A 9 -19.64 -12.66 -11.96
C ARG A 9 -20.95 -13.02 -11.25
N ASP A 10 -20.99 -12.88 -9.94
CA ASP A 10 -22.11 -13.21 -9.05
C ASP A 10 -22.04 -12.37 -7.76
N ASP A 11 -23.17 -12.20 -7.07
CA ASP A 11 -23.32 -11.40 -5.85
C ASP A 11 -22.43 -11.92 -4.71
N GLU A 12 -22.15 -13.23 -4.69
CA GLU A 12 -21.21 -13.84 -3.74
C GLU A 12 -19.75 -13.45 -4.03
N GLU A 13 -19.35 -13.34 -5.31
CA GLU A 13 -18.03 -12.81 -5.69
C GLU A 13 -17.93 -11.32 -5.35
N GLU A 14 -19.01 -10.56 -5.52
CA GLU A 14 -19.05 -9.13 -5.18
C GLU A 14 -18.88 -8.90 -3.68
N LEU A 15 -19.57 -9.69 -2.85
CA LEU A 15 -19.44 -9.63 -1.40
C LEU A 15 -18.02 -10.01 -0.96
N LYS A 16 -17.42 -11.05 -1.56
CA LYS A 16 -16.03 -11.45 -1.27
C LYS A 16 -15.02 -10.37 -1.69
N ALA A 17 -15.22 -9.74 -2.84
CA ALA A 17 -14.39 -8.64 -3.31
C ALA A 17 -14.51 -7.43 -2.37
N HIS A 18 -15.73 -7.07 -1.94
CA HIS A 18 -15.94 -6.02 -0.95
C HIS A 18 -15.29 -6.33 0.40
N ILE A 19 -15.43 -7.57 0.90
CA ILE A 19 -14.77 -8.00 2.14
C ILE A 19 -13.24 -7.96 1.98
N ALA A 20 -12.69 -8.37 0.84
CA ALA A 20 -11.26 -8.27 0.58
C ALA A 20 -10.78 -6.82 0.54
N ILE A 21 -11.52 -5.91 -0.08
CA ILE A 21 -11.22 -4.46 -0.07
C ILE A 21 -11.28 -3.92 1.36
N LEU A 22 -12.35 -4.20 2.10
CA LEU A 22 -12.53 -3.78 3.49
C LEU A 22 -11.47 -4.37 4.43
N ARG A 23 -10.93 -5.54 4.13
CA ARG A 23 -9.82 -6.18 4.86
C ARG A 23 -8.43 -5.79 4.35
N GLY A 24 -8.33 -4.87 3.38
CA GLY A 24 -7.06 -4.46 2.79
C GLY A 24 -6.36 -5.53 1.93
N GLN A 25 -7.07 -6.59 1.54
CA GLN A 25 -6.58 -7.72 0.74
C GLN A 25 -6.76 -7.53 -0.76
N SER A 26 -7.03 -6.30 -1.23
CA SER A 26 -7.27 -6.02 -2.65
C SER A 26 -5.98 -5.83 -3.46
N LYS A 27 -4.91 -5.32 -2.83
CA LYS A 27 -3.59 -5.10 -3.42
C LYS A 27 -2.51 -5.30 -2.35
N SER A 28 -1.39 -5.86 -2.75
CA SER A 28 -0.19 -5.94 -1.90
C SER A 28 0.40 -4.54 -1.65
N LEU A 29 1.15 -4.37 -0.55
CA LEU A 29 1.83 -3.10 -0.25
C LEU A 29 2.74 -2.65 -1.40
N LYS A 30 3.41 -3.61 -2.06
CA LYS A 30 4.24 -3.35 -3.24
C LYS A 30 3.44 -2.77 -4.40
N GLU A 31 2.26 -3.33 -4.70
CA GLU A 31 1.38 -2.81 -5.76
C GLU A 31 0.82 -1.43 -5.41
N VAL A 32 0.46 -1.19 -4.14
CA VAL A 32 0.00 0.14 -3.69
C VAL A 32 1.12 1.16 -3.84
N LEU A 33 2.34 0.82 -3.45
CA LEU A 33 3.50 1.70 -3.61
C LEU A 33 3.84 1.95 -5.08
N ALA A 34 3.72 0.93 -5.94
CA ALA A 34 3.92 1.07 -7.37
C ALA A 34 2.89 2.02 -8.00
N ASP A 35 1.61 1.87 -7.65
CA ASP A 35 0.54 2.77 -8.10
C ASP A 35 0.73 4.20 -7.59
N MET A 36 1.27 4.37 -6.37
CA MET A 36 1.51 5.69 -5.78
C MET A 36 2.71 6.42 -6.40
N LEU A 37 3.75 5.67 -6.79
CA LEU A 37 5.01 6.21 -7.30
C LEU A 37 5.08 6.23 -8.83
N ASP A 38 4.15 5.54 -9.51
CA ASP A 38 4.16 5.32 -10.96
C ASP A 38 5.44 4.61 -11.46
N GLU A 39 6.13 3.90 -10.57
CA GLU A 39 7.36 3.13 -10.81
C GLU A 39 7.41 1.89 -9.90
N GLU A 40 8.24 0.88 -10.25
CA GLU A 40 8.39 -0.29 -9.39
C GLU A 40 9.24 0.07 -8.14
N PRO A 41 8.67 0.01 -6.92
CA PRO A 41 9.38 0.39 -5.71
C PRO A 41 10.44 -0.67 -5.37
N SER A 42 11.58 -0.22 -4.84
CA SER A 42 12.61 -1.14 -4.37
C SER A 42 12.12 -1.95 -3.17
N GLU A 43 12.62 -3.18 -3.03
CA GLU A 43 12.28 -4.06 -1.89
C GLU A 43 12.66 -3.42 -0.54
N ASP A 44 13.71 -2.61 -0.51
CA ASP A 44 14.13 -1.87 0.69
C ASP A 44 13.12 -0.78 1.08
N LEU A 45 12.53 -0.10 0.09
CA LEU A 45 11.48 0.89 0.33
C LEU A 45 10.20 0.23 0.84
N VAL A 46 9.80 -0.90 0.25
CA VAL A 46 8.61 -1.66 0.68
C VAL A 46 8.76 -2.08 2.16
N LYS A 47 9.91 -2.65 2.53
CA LYS A 47 10.20 -3.03 3.93
C LYS A 47 10.25 -1.84 4.88
N ALA A 48 10.81 -0.71 4.46
CA ALA A 48 10.87 0.49 5.29
C ALA A 48 9.47 1.03 5.59
N VAL A 49 8.58 1.04 4.58
CA VAL A 49 7.18 1.44 4.73
C VAL A 49 6.43 0.45 5.64
N GLU A 50 6.60 -0.85 5.44
CA GLU A 50 6.00 -1.91 6.26
C GLU A 50 6.38 -1.74 7.75
N ASN A 51 7.67 -1.57 8.03
CA ASN A 51 8.16 -1.38 9.40
C ASN A 51 7.59 -0.10 10.05
N ARG A 52 7.43 1.00 9.29
CA ARG A 52 6.84 2.23 9.83
C ARG A 52 5.35 2.07 10.12
N ILE A 53 4.62 1.30 9.29
CA ILE A 53 3.21 0.99 9.52
C ILE A 53 3.05 0.17 10.80
N LEU A 54 3.85 -0.89 10.97
CA LEU A 54 3.84 -1.70 12.18
C LEU A 54 4.14 -0.87 13.42
N LEU A 55 5.17 -0.02 13.36
CA LEU A 55 5.54 0.87 14.46
C LEU A 55 4.41 1.84 14.85
N ALA A 56 3.67 2.37 13.88
CA ALA A 56 2.56 3.27 14.15
C ALA A 56 1.32 2.52 14.70
N GLN A 57 1.10 1.27 14.30
CA GLN A 57 0.08 0.42 14.91
C GLN A 57 0.38 0.16 16.40
N GLU A 58 1.64 -0.09 16.76
CA GLU A 58 2.07 -0.25 18.16
C GLU A 58 1.87 1.02 19.00
N GLN A 59 1.89 2.20 18.36
CA GLN A 59 1.78 3.50 19.03
C GLN A 59 0.35 4.06 19.02
N GLU A 60 -0.64 3.32 18.49
CA GLU A 60 -2.02 3.78 18.27
C GLU A 60 -2.08 5.11 17.48
N GLU A 61 -1.11 5.34 16.60
CA GLU A 61 -0.98 6.56 15.82
C GLU A 61 -1.80 6.47 14.53
N SER A 62 -2.52 7.53 14.15
CA SER A 62 -3.17 7.60 12.84
C SER A 62 -2.13 7.76 11.75
N ILE A 63 -2.14 6.87 10.76
CA ILE A 63 -1.11 6.82 9.71
C ILE A 63 -1.59 7.50 8.43
N ASP A 64 -0.81 8.45 7.93
CA ASP A 64 -0.88 8.89 6.53
C ASP A 64 0.25 8.21 5.72
N LEU A 65 -0.13 7.23 4.90
CA LEU A 65 0.78 6.47 4.04
C LEU A 65 1.56 7.37 3.08
N SER A 66 0.94 8.44 2.56
CA SER A 66 1.60 9.38 1.65
C SER A 66 2.72 10.16 2.34
N SER A 67 2.48 10.54 3.60
CA SER A 67 3.47 11.21 4.45
C SER A 67 4.66 10.30 4.75
N ILE A 68 4.41 9.02 5.03
CA ILE A 68 5.47 8.03 5.27
C ILE A 68 6.37 7.88 4.04
N VAL A 69 5.78 7.64 2.87
CA VAL A 69 6.55 7.43 1.62
C VAL A 69 7.42 8.65 1.31
N LYS A 70 6.85 9.86 1.37
CA LYS A 70 7.60 11.10 1.16
C LYS A 70 8.73 11.30 2.17
N SER A 71 8.49 10.97 3.44
CA SER A 71 9.51 11.09 4.48
C SER A 71 10.68 10.15 4.21
N ILE A 72 10.41 8.90 3.84
CA ILE A 72 11.45 7.92 3.50
C ILE A 72 12.23 8.34 2.24
N GLN A 73 11.54 8.80 1.18
CA GLN A 73 12.19 9.31 -0.02
C GLN A 73 13.05 10.55 0.25
N THR A 74 12.57 11.47 1.08
CA THR A 74 13.32 12.68 1.47
C THR A 74 14.57 12.30 2.25
N MET A 75 14.46 11.35 3.17
CA MET A 75 15.60 10.80 3.89
C MET A 75 16.59 10.17 2.90
N GLN A 76 16.17 9.25 2.05
CA GLN A 76 17.04 8.60 1.05
C GLN A 76 17.74 9.62 0.13
N SER A 77 17.04 10.67 -0.28
CA SER A 77 17.57 11.74 -1.14
C SER A 77 18.58 12.65 -0.43
N SER A 78 18.53 12.73 0.90
CA SER A 78 19.45 13.56 1.71
C SER A 78 20.79 12.88 1.99
N TRP A 79 20.93 11.59 1.66
CA TRP A 79 22.16 10.81 1.82
C TRP A 79 22.89 10.58 0.48
N VAL A 80 22.49 11.30 -0.58
CA VAL A 80 23.16 11.34 -1.91
C VAL A 80 24.03 12.58 -2.03
#